data_AF-A0A497M0B4-F1
#
_entry.id   AF-A0A497M0B4-F1
#
_cell.length_a   1.000
_cell.length_b   1.000
_cell.length_c   1.000
_cell.angle_alpha   90.00
_cell.angle_beta   90.00
_cell.angle_gamma   90.00
#
_symmetry.space_group_name_H-M   'P 1'
#
loop_
_entity.id
_entity.type
_entity.pdbx_description
1 polymer ?
#
loop_
_entity_poly.entity_id
_entity_poly.type
_entity_poly.pdbx_seq_one_letter_code
_entity_poly.pdbx_strand_id
1 'polypeptide(L)'
;MDSLALKKKENDKLGGEIYNPLDIGRIFISSKDEKIIGLAVESSEVYKGILHELSEIADEIGVIIRFIQFSMPKPGEKTAKGIAFIDISNAKVSPRRALEI
;
A
#
# COMPACT_ATOMS: atom_id res chain seq x y z
N MET A 1 8.17 25.72 -32.87
CA MET A 1 8.88 25.38 -31.62
C MET A 1 8.17 26.11 -30.49
N ASP A 2 8.20 25.61 -29.25
CA ASP A 2 7.65 26.28 -28.05
C ASP A 2 6.18 26.03 -27.64
N SER A 3 5.87 24.79 -27.26
CA SER A 3 4.84 24.56 -26.21
C SER A 3 5.31 23.57 -25.13
N LEU A 4 6.15 22.60 -25.52
CA LEU A 4 6.81 21.66 -24.61
C LEU A 4 7.89 22.32 -23.73
N ALA A 5 8.58 23.34 -24.25
CA ALA A 5 9.58 24.09 -23.49
C ALA A 5 8.96 25.03 -22.44
N LEU A 6 7.73 25.51 -22.67
CA LEU A 6 7.00 26.36 -21.74
C LEU A 6 6.45 25.58 -20.54
N LYS A 7 5.91 24.37 -20.75
CA LYS A 7 5.46 23.50 -19.64
C LYS A 7 6.58 23.06 -18.70
N LYS A 8 7.78 22.86 -19.24
CA LYS A 8 8.94 22.45 -18.43
C LYS A 8 9.41 23.57 -17.48
N LYS A 9 9.25 24.83 -17.87
CA LYS A 9 9.63 26.01 -17.06
C LYS A 9 8.62 26.39 -15.97
N GLU A 10 7.34 26.01 -16.10
CA GLU A 10 6.35 26.30 -15.05
C GLU A 10 6.47 25.34 -13.85
N ASN A 11 6.86 24.08 -14.08
CA ASN A 11 7.04 23.11 -13.00
C ASN A 11 8.27 23.39 -12.11
N ASP A 12 9.29 24.10 -12.62
CA ASP A 12 10.49 24.46 -11.84
C ASP A 12 10.21 25.57 -10.80
N LYS A 13 9.03 26.20 -10.80
CA LYS A 13 8.68 27.28 -9.85
C LYS A 13 8.07 26.78 -8.53
N LEU A 14 7.74 25.50 -8.43
CA LEU A 14 7.30 24.84 -7.19
C LEU A 14 8.39 23.84 -6.82
N GLY A 15 9.47 24.31 -6.18
CA GLY A 15 10.65 23.53 -5.80
C GLY A 15 10.40 22.44 -4.75
N GLY A 16 9.44 21.56 -4.98
CA GLY A 16 9.30 20.29 -4.27
C GLY A 16 9.90 19.19 -5.13
N GLU A 17 10.93 18.52 -4.62
CA GLU A 17 11.39 17.27 -5.23
C GLU A 17 10.21 16.30 -5.31
N ILE A 18 9.91 15.77 -6.51
CA ILE A 18 8.91 14.73 -6.69
C ILE A 18 9.56 13.42 -6.22
N TYR A 19 9.40 13.09 -4.94
CA TYR A 19 9.86 11.82 -4.40
C TYR A 19 8.98 10.67 -4.91
N ASN A 20 9.61 9.61 -5.40
CA ASN A 20 8.92 8.33 -5.60
C ASN A 20 8.49 7.80 -4.22
N PRO A 21 7.20 7.46 -4.01
CA PRO A 21 6.73 6.94 -2.71
C PRO A 21 7.43 5.67 -2.22
N LEU A 22 8.14 4.95 -3.10
CA LEU A 22 8.99 3.79 -2.76
C LEU A 22 10.42 4.18 -2.33
N ASP A 23 10.88 5.39 -2.66
CA ASP A 23 12.20 5.90 -2.25
C ASP A 23 12.16 6.50 -0.82
N ILE A 24 10.96 6.63 -0.25
CA ILE A 24 10.75 7.00 1.15
C ILE A 24 10.84 5.74 2.02
N GLY A 25 11.96 5.58 2.71
CA GLY A 25 12.10 4.57 3.76
C GLY A 25 11.09 4.82 4.87
N ARG A 26 10.35 3.78 5.27
CA ARG A 26 9.36 3.85 6.36
C ARG A 26 9.87 3.04 7.55
N ILE A 27 9.94 3.69 8.71
CA ILE A 27 10.27 3.05 9.98
C ILE A 27 8.97 2.78 10.71
N PHE A 28 8.71 1.51 11.03
CA PHE A 28 7.59 1.12 11.87
C PHE A 28 8.12 0.86 13.28
N ILE A 29 7.66 1.64 14.26
CA ILE A 29 7.97 1.42 15.68
C ILE A 29 6.80 0.66 16.27
N SER A 30 7.08 -0.52 16.81
CA SER A 30 6.09 -1.41 17.38
C SER A 30 6.44 -1.73 18.83
N SER A 31 5.43 -1.92 19.67
CA SER A 31 5.62 -2.39 21.04
C SER A 31 6.02 -3.87 21.04
N LYS A 32 6.61 -4.38 22.14
CA LYS A 32 6.95 -5.81 22.27
C LYS A 32 5.74 -6.74 22.23
N ASP A 33 4.57 -6.20 22.58
CA ASP A 33 3.32 -6.97 22.67
C ASP A 33 2.60 -7.03 21.31
N GLU A 34 2.99 -6.18 20.35
CA GLU A 34 2.43 -6.16 19.01
C GLU A 34 3.02 -7.28 18.15
N LYS A 35 2.13 -8.01 17.47
CA LYS A 35 2.49 -9.06 16.52
C LYS A 35 2.25 -8.56 15.11
N ILE A 36 3.30 -8.07 14.46
CA ILE A 36 3.22 -7.49 13.12
C ILE A 36 3.72 -8.48 12.06
N ILE A 37 2.95 -8.64 10.99
CA ILE A 37 3.34 -9.37 9.79
C ILE A 37 3.47 -8.37 8.64
N GLY A 38 4.63 -8.38 7.97
CA GLY A 38 4.83 -7.70 6.70
C GLY A 38 4.50 -8.63 5.53
N LEU A 39 3.70 -8.15 4.58
CA LEU A 39 3.32 -8.87 3.37
C LEU A 39 3.70 -8.07 2.14
N ALA A 40 4.31 -8.73 1.16
CA ALA A 40 4.41 -8.21 -0.20
C ALA A 40 3.30 -8.87 -1.03
N VAL A 41 2.46 -8.06 -1.67
CA VAL A 41 1.31 -8.50 -2.46
C VAL A 41 1.47 -8.09 -3.91
N GLU A 42 1.04 -8.96 -4.82
CA GLU A 42 0.88 -8.63 -6.23
C GLU A 42 -0.54 -9.07 -6.62
N SER A 43 -1.33 -8.14 -7.16
CA SER A 43 -2.73 -8.39 -7.50
C SER A 43 -3.08 -7.78 -8.84
N SER A 44 -3.73 -8.58 -9.70
CA SER A 44 -4.34 -8.11 -10.95
C SER A 44 -5.70 -7.43 -10.74
N GLU A 45 -6.22 -7.46 -9.52
CA GLU A 45 -7.59 -7.06 -9.19
C GLU A 45 -7.61 -5.85 -8.26
N VAL A 46 -6.90 -4.79 -8.63
CA VAL A 46 -7.05 -3.51 -7.92
C VAL A 46 -8.17 -2.73 -8.58
N TYR A 47 -9.34 -2.73 -7.93
CA TYR A 47 -10.54 -2.00 -8.35
C TYR A 47 -10.99 -0.99 -7.29
N LYS A 48 -11.90 -0.10 -7.70
CA LYS A 48 -12.53 0.86 -6.80
C LYS A 48 -13.43 0.10 -5.81
N GLY A 49 -13.08 0.14 -4.53
CA GLY A 49 -13.81 -0.55 -3.46
C GLY A 49 -12.97 -1.55 -2.68
N ILE A 50 -11.85 -2.03 -3.24
CA ILE A 50 -11.02 -3.07 -2.61
C ILE A 50 -10.52 -2.69 -1.21
N LEU A 51 -10.21 -1.42 -0.96
CA LEU A 51 -9.78 -0.97 0.38
C LEU A 51 -10.90 -1.04 1.41
N HIS A 52 -12.16 -0.88 0.98
CA HIS A 52 -13.31 -1.02 1.86
C HIS A 52 -13.54 -2.48 2.23
N GLU A 53 -13.55 -3.37 1.23
CA GLU A 53 -13.70 -4.81 1.44
C GLU A 53 -12.56 -5.38 2.30
N LEU A 54 -11.31 -4.95 2.06
CA LEU A 54 -10.18 -5.30 2.93
C LEU A 54 -10.38 -4.85 4.37
N SER A 55 -10.99 -3.68 4.59
CA SER A 55 -11.30 -3.19 5.94
C SER A 55 -12.39 -4.01 6.61
N GLU A 56 -13.42 -4.43 5.88
CA GLU A 56 -14.49 -5.28 6.41
C GLU A 56 -13.94 -6.65 6.82
N ILE A 57 -13.18 -7.31 5.93
CA ILE A 57 -12.52 -8.58 6.23
C ILE A 57 -11.60 -8.44 7.45
N ALA A 58 -10.81 -7.37 7.52
CA ALA A 58 -9.90 -7.14 8.62
C ALA A 58 -10.62 -7.07 9.98
N ASP A 59 -11.77 -6.36 10.04
CA ASP A 59 -12.59 -6.25 11.24
C ASP A 59 -13.21 -7.60 11.63
N GLU A 60 -13.73 -8.35 10.66
CA GLU A 60 -14.31 -9.67 10.87
C GLU A 60 -13.31 -10.62 11.53
N ILE A 61 -12.07 -10.66 11.02
CA ILE A 61 -11.03 -11.56 11.52
C ILE A 61 -10.22 -10.98 12.69
N GLY A 62 -10.49 -9.74 13.11
CA GLY A 62 -9.85 -9.09 14.26
C GLY A 62 -8.41 -8.67 14.01
N VAL A 63 -8.05 -8.31 12.77
CA VAL A 63 -6.73 -7.78 12.43
C VAL A 63 -6.81 -6.28 12.14
N ILE A 64 -5.70 -5.58 12.36
CA ILE A 64 -5.59 -4.15 12.06
C ILE A 64 -4.58 -3.98 10.93
N ILE A 65 -5.02 -3.42 9.80
CA ILE A 65 -4.12 -3.02 8.71
C ILE A 65 -3.45 -1.70 9.13
N ARG A 66 -2.18 -1.78 9.54
CA ARG A 66 -1.41 -0.62 10.03
C ARG A 66 -0.90 0.24 8.88
N PHE A 67 -0.56 -0.41 7.77
CA PHE A 67 -0.03 0.26 6.60
C PHE A 67 -0.33 -0.56 5.36
N ILE A 68 -0.68 0.13 4.27
CA ILE A 68 -0.74 -0.47 2.94
C ILE A 68 -0.23 0.55 1.92
N GLN A 69 0.62 0.08 1.02
CA GLN A 69 1.10 0.85 -0.12
C GLN A 69 0.94 0.03 -1.36
N PHE A 70 0.36 0.62 -2.40
CA PHE A 70 0.29 0.04 -3.72
C PHE A 70 1.05 0.93 -4.71
N SER A 71 1.82 0.31 -5.60
CA SER A 71 2.17 0.93 -6.87
C SER A 71 1.00 0.73 -7.82
N MET A 72 0.41 1.82 -8.31
CA MET A 72 -0.58 1.74 -9.37
C MET A 72 0.04 1.04 -10.60
N PRO A 73 -0.69 0.17 -11.31
CA PRO A 73 -0.17 -0.53 -12.48
C PRO A 73 0.35 0.48 -13.50
N LYS A 74 1.55 0.24 -14.05
CA LYS A 74 2.06 1.03 -15.17
C LYS A 74 1.30 0.69 -16.46
N PRO A 75 1.25 1.57 -17.47
CA PRO A 75 0.71 1.22 -18.77
C PRO A 75 1.40 -0.04 -19.34
N GLY A 76 0.63 -1.11 -19.54
CA GLY A 76 1.11 -2.43 -19.99
C GLY A 76 1.31 -3.47 -18.88
N GLU A 77 1.31 -3.07 -17.62
CA GLU A 77 1.30 -3.99 -16.47
C GLU A 77 -0.15 -4.26 -16.05
N LYS A 78 -0.49 -5.54 -15.85
CA LYS A 78 -1.84 -5.98 -15.44
C LYS A 78 -1.99 -6.09 -13.93
N THR A 79 -0.90 -5.98 -13.18
CA THR A 79 -0.87 -6.21 -11.74
C THR A 79 -0.39 -4.96 -11.01
N ALA A 80 -1.01 -4.67 -9.88
CA ALA A 80 -0.48 -3.76 -8.88
C ALA A 80 0.40 -4.54 -7.92
N LYS A 81 1.51 -3.94 -7.51
CA LYS A 81 2.35 -4.46 -6.43
C LYS A 81 2.10 -3.64 -5.18
N GLY A 82 2.15 -4.27 -4.04
CA GLY A 82 1.97 -3.59 -2.78
C GLY A 82 2.73 -4.22 -1.63
N ILE A 83 2.86 -3.43 -0.57
CA ILE A 83 3.40 -3.88 0.72
C ILE A 83 2.36 -3.51 1.76
N ALA A 84 2.05 -4.45 2.65
CA ALA A 84 1.14 -4.26 3.76
C ALA A 84 1.83 -4.67 5.07
N PHE A 85 1.50 -3.97 6.16
CA PHE A 85 1.82 -4.39 7.52
C PHE A 85 0.52 -4.59 8.28
N ILE A 86 0.35 -5.81 8.79
CA ILE A 86 -0.86 -6.26 9.46
C ILE A 86 -0.51 -6.59 10.90
N ASP A 87 -1.27 -6.00 11.82
CA ASP A 87 -1.22 -6.32 13.23
C ASP A 87 -2.24 -7.42 13.52
N ILE A 88 -1.72 -8.57 13.96
CA ILE A 88 -2.49 -9.77 14.26
C ILE A 88 -2.61 -10.02 15.77
N SER A 89 -2.32 -9.02 16.61
CA SER A 89 -2.33 -9.17 18.06
C SER A 89 -3.69 -9.62 18.60
N ASN A 90 -4.78 -9.18 17.95
CA ASN A 90 -6.16 -9.50 18.30
C ASN A 90 -6.83 -10.47 17.30
N ALA A 91 -6.05 -11.11 16.42
CA ALA A 91 -6.61 -11.94 15.37
C ALA A 91 -7.43 -13.10 15.96
N LYS A 92 -8.68 -13.23 15.50
CA LYS A 92 -9.59 -14.31 15.87
C LYS A 92 -9.23 -15.63 15.17
N VAL A 93 -8.44 -15.55 14.11
CA VAL A 93 -7.98 -16.69 13.30
C VAL A 93 -6.48 -16.65 13.12
N SER A 94 -5.86 -17.83 12.97
CA SER A 94 -4.43 -17.89 12.63
C SER A 94 -4.17 -17.41 11.20
N PRO A 95 -2.97 -16.87 10.88
CA PRO A 95 -2.63 -16.46 9.52
C PRO A 95 -2.81 -17.58 8.49
N ARG A 96 -2.52 -18.83 8.85
CA ARG A 96 -2.73 -19.98 7.96
C ARG A 96 -4.20 -20.21 7.64
N ARG A 97 -5.09 -20.05 8.63
CA ARG A 97 -6.53 -20.21 8.44
C ARG A 97 -7.12 -19.04 7.65
N ALA A 98 -6.56 -17.84 7.80
CA ALA A 98 -6.98 -16.67 7.03
C ALA A 98 -6.77 -16.82 5.51
N LEU A 99 -5.86 -17.71 5.06
CA LEU A 99 -5.65 -18.02 3.63
C LEU A 99 -6.73 -18.91 3.03
N GLU A 100 -7.61 -19.49 3.86
CA GLU A 100 -8.66 -20.42 3.45
C GLU A 100 -10.06 -19.78 3.47
N ILE A 101 -10.12 -18.47 3.75
CA ILE A 101 -11.33 -17.63 3.74
C ILE A 101 -11.38 -16.93 2.38
#